data_AF-M0ZGR4-F1
#
_entry.id   AF-M0ZGR4-F1
#
_cell.length_a   1.000
_cell.length_b   1.000
_cell.length_c   1.000
_cell.angle_alpha   90.00
_cell.angle_beta   90.00
_cell.angle_gamma   90.00
#
_symmetry.space_group_name_H-M   'P 1'
#
loop_
_entity.id
_entity.type
_entity.pdbx_description
1 polymer ?
#
loop_
_entity_poly.entity_id
_entity_poly.type
_entity_poly.pdbx_seq_one_letter_code
_entity_poly.pdbx_strand_id
1 'polypeptide(L)'
;MQSDDLASPKNIIQTSSFHESVLQSLTMETTLNHKEGSPQIELISPAPHDRKIPLYDFAHSRAGDKGDDINFSLIPYFPPDIERLKKIVTQEWVKKVVSSLLNPSSFPTSDDIEQRNKWISEHVEVEIYEVRGIHSLNIVVRNILDGGVNCSRRIDRHGKTLSDLILCQKVLLPL
;
A
#
# COMPACT_ATOMS: atom_id res chain seq x y z
N MET A 1 57.23 -5.62 40.56
CA MET A 1 56.67 -5.37 39.22
C MET A 1 55.27 -4.82 39.43
N GLN A 2 55.13 -3.51 39.18
CA GLN A 2 53.92 -2.71 38.87
C GLN A 2 52.58 -3.17 39.48
N SER A 3 52.11 -2.50 40.55
CA SER A 3 51.19 -1.33 40.57
C SER A 3 49.76 -1.72 40.13
N ASP A 4 48.83 -1.88 41.08
CA ASP A 4 47.84 -0.85 41.51
C ASP A 4 46.87 -0.52 40.35
N ASP A 5 45.53 -0.51 40.46
CA ASP A 5 44.71 -0.22 41.62
C ASP A 5 43.21 -0.54 41.35
N LEU A 6 42.51 -0.71 42.47
CA LEU A 6 41.08 -0.61 42.81
C LEU A 6 40.06 -0.08 41.76
N ALA A 7 38.89 -0.75 41.68
CA ALA A 7 37.58 -0.24 42.19
C ALA A 7 36.35 -0.91 41.52
N SER A 8 35.34 -1.22 42.35
CA SER A 8 33.92 -1.34 41.97
C SER A 8 33.13 -0.32 42.85
N PRO A 9 31.79 -0.13 42.77
CA PRO A 9 30.77 -0.46 41.74
C PRO A 9 29.73 0.69 41.49
N LYS A 10 28.75 0.43 40.58
CA LYS A 10 27.32 0.88 40.54
C LYS A 10 26.82 1.85 39.42
N ASN A 11 25.64 1.46 38.91
CA ASN A 11 24.45 2.21 38.45
C ASN A 11 24.18 2.44 36.93
N ILE A 12 23.20 1.65 36.44
CA ILE A 12 21.92 2.04 35.79
C ILE A 12 21.84 3.50 35.28
N ILE A 13 21.80 3.72 33.96
CA ILE A 13 21.13 4.85 33.29
C ILE A 13 20.62 4.45 31.88
N GLN A 14 19.29 4.34 31.76
CA GLN A 14 18.40 4.86 30.70
C GLN A 14 19.04 5.45 29.41
N THR A 15 18.80 4.83 28.25
CA THR A 15 19.11 5.42 26.93
C THR A 15 17.83 5.83 26.20
N SER A 16 17.35 7.03 26.54
CA SER A 16 16.47 7.85 25.69
C SER A 16 17.30 8.68 24.71
N SER A 17 16.69 9.00 23.56
CA SER A 17 17.11 10.02 22.57
C SER A 17 18.25 9.68 21.58
N PHE A 18 17.95 8.84 20.58
CA PHE A 18 18.75 8.79 19.34
C PHE A 18 17.94 8.92 18.05
N HIS A 19 16.61 9.10 18.12
CA HIS A 19 15.76 9.12 16.93
C HIS A 19 15.38 10.53 16.44
N GLU A 20 15.72 11.58 17.20
CA GLU A 20 15.24 12.95 16.92
C GLU A 20 16.24 13.79 16.12
N SER A 21 17.53 13.47 16.18
CA SER A 21 18.59 14.27 15.53
C SER A 21 18.68 14.10 14.01
N VAL A 22 18.15 13.01 13.46
CA VAL A 22 18.22 12.73 12.00
C VAL A 22 17.15 13.51 11.23
N LEU A 23 16.04 13.87 11.86
CA LEU A 23 14.94 14.60 11.21
C LEU A 23 15.20 16.11 11.08
N GLN A 24 16.14 16.66 11.87
CA GLN A 24 16.43 18.10 11.89
C GLN A 24 17.43 18.57 10.81
N SER A 25 18.08 17.65 10.08
CA SER A 25 19.07 18.01 9.06
C SER A 25 18.51 18.19 7.65
N LEU A 26 17.21 17.95 7.43
CA LEU A 26 16.59 17.99 6.10
C LEU A 26 15.91 19.32 5.74
N THR A 27 15.96 20.33 6.61
CA THR A 27 15.50 21.69 6.28
C THR A 27 16.69 22.62 6.08
N MET A 28 17.24 22.68 4.87
CA MET A 28 17.83 23.89 4.30
C MET A 28 18.16 23.76 2.82
N GLU A 29 17.45 24.58 2.03
CA GLU A 29 17.81 25.21 0.75
C GLU A 29 18.40 24.35 -0.38
N THR A 30 17.64 24.20 -1.46
CA THR A 30 18.21 24.29 -2.80
C THR A 30 17.24 24.99 -3.74
N THR A 31 17.39 26.30 -3.84
CA THR A 31 16.83 27.09 -4.94
C THR A 31 17.66 26.79 -6.19
N LEU A 32 17.11 26.03 -7.13
CA LEU A 32 17.68 25.92 -8.48
C LEU A 32 16.58 26.17 -9.52
N ASN A 33 16.70 27.32 -10.18
CA ASN A 33 16.06 27.62 -11.45
C ASN A 33 16.55 26.62 -12.50
N HIS A 34 15.65 25.83 -13.09
CA HIS A 34 15.82 25.32 -14.44
C HIS A 34 14.46 25.12 -15.12
N LYS A 35 14.36 25.67 -16.33
CA LYS A 35 13.21 25.60 -17.23
C LYS A 35 13.09 24.22 -17.89
N GLU A 36 11.82 23.87 -18.10
CA GLU A 36 11.23 22.93 -19.07
C GLU A 36 11.38 21.41 -18.86
N GLY A 37 10.23 20.78 -18.57
CA GLY A 37 9.81 19.63 -19.38
C GLY A 37 9.75 18.25 -18.75
N SER A 38 9.45 18.09 -17.46
CA SER A 38 9.07 16.79 -16.89
C SER A 38 8.19 16.98 -15.65
N PRO A 39 7.13 16.17 -15.43
CA PRO A 39 6.38 16.23 -14.18
C PRO A 39 7.29 15.70 -13.08
N GLN A 40 7.90 16.61 -12.31
CA GLN A 40 8.56 16.25 -11.07
C GLN A 40 7.46 15.86 -10.09
N ILE A 41 7.33 14.57 -9.80
CA ILE A 41 6.48 14.10 -8.70
C ILE A 41 7.12 14.67 -7.43
N GLU A 42 6.43 15.58 -6.74
CA GLU A 42 6.84 16.08 -5.42
C GLU A 42 6.90 14.89 -4.45
N LEU A 43 8.08 14.29 -4.30
CA LEU A 43 8.32 13.08 -3.51
C LEU A 43 8.22 13.29 -1.98
N ILE A 44 7.67 14.40 -1.48
CA ILE A 44 7.89 14.85 -0.09
C ILE A 44 6.67 15.54 0.56
N SER A 45 5.55 15.75 -0.13
CA SER A 45 4.36 16.38 0.47
C SER A 45 3.29 15.36 0.88
N PRO A 46 2.62 15.54 2.04
CA PRO A 46 1.50 14.68 2.43
C PRO A 46 0.36 14.76 1.42
N ALA A 47 -0.29 13.63 1.15
CA ALA A 47 -1.42 13.59 0.24
C ALA A 47 -2.63 14.37 0.79
N PRO A 48 -3.39 15.10 -0.05
CA PRO A 48 -4.59 15.83 0.38
C PRO A 48 -5.61 14.96 1.14
N HIS A 49 -6.27 15.51 2.17
CA HIS A 49 -7.34 14.84 2.94
C HIS A 49 -8.74 15.44 2.73
N ASP A 50 -8.83 16.60 2.09
CA ASP A 50 -10.06 17.39 1.94
C ASP A 50 -10.97 16.88 0.81
N ARG A 51 -10.44 16.03 -0.07
CA ARG A 51 -11.13 15.53 -1.27
C ARG A 51 -10.77 14.10 -1.60
N LYS A 52 -11.61 13.46 -2.42
CA LYS A 52 -11.30 12.14 -2.99
C LYS A 52 -10.25 12.26 -4.07
N ILE A 53 -9.11 11.62 -3.88
CA ILE A 53 -7.99 11.58 -4.82
C ILE A 53 -7.75 10.12 -5.26
N PRO A 54 -7.38 9.87 -6.53
CA PRO A 54 -6.98 8.53 -6.96
C PRO A 54 -5.71 8.11 -6.24
N LEU A 55 -5.60 6.82 -5.89
CA LEU A 55 -4.39 6.25 -5.29
C LEU A 55 -3.15 6.49 -6.17
N TYR A 56 -3.33 6.53 -7.49
CA TYR A 56 -2.28 6.86 -8.47
C TYR A 56 -1.53 8.16 -8.15
N ASP A 57 -2.22 9.19 -7.63
CA ASP A 57 -1.60 10.50 -7.43
C ASP A 57 -0.62 10.51 -6.25
N PHE A 58 -0.72 9.56 -5.32
CA PHE A 58 0.06 9.58 -4.07
C PHE A 58 0.64 8.23 -3.65
N ALA A 59 0.45 7.16 -4.42
CA ALA A 59 0.96 5.84 -4.12
C ALA A 59 1.39 5.09 -5.39
N HIS A 60 2.37 4.20 -5.22
CA HIS A 60 2.78 3.21 -6.19
C HIS A 60 2.20 1.83 -5.85
N SER A 61 1.93 1.02 -6.87
CA SER A 61 1.48 -0.36 -6.71
C SER A 61 2.16 -1.27 -7.72
N ARG A 62 2.44 -2.50 -7.28
CA ARG A 62 2.90 -3.60 -8.11
C ARG A 62 1.99 -4.79 -7.83
N ALA A 63 1.57 -5.50 -8.88
CA ALA A 63 0.77 -6.71 -8.75
C ALA A 63 1.51 -7.92 -9.35
N GLY A 64 1.21 -9.12 -8.83
CA GLY A 64 1.72 -10.38 -9.34
C GLY A 64 0.83 -11.55 -8.94
N ASP A 65 0.69 -12.52 -9.86
CA ASP A 65 -0.11 -13.72 -9.69
C ASP A 65 0.69 -14.91 -9.14
N LYS A 66 0.01 -15.76 -8.38
CA LYS A 66 0.49 -17.10 -8.04
C LYS A 66 -0.68 -18.08 -7.98
N GLY A 67 -0.81 -18.91 -9.02
CA GLY A 67 -1.94 -19.82 -9.12
C GLY A 67 -3.23 -19.03 -9.30
N ASP A 68 -4.22 -19.25 -8.42
CA ASP A 68 -5.49 -18.52 -8.42
C ASP A 68 -5.48 -17.27 -7.51
N ASP A 69 -4.33 -16.95 -6.93
CA ASP A 69 -4.16 -15.86 -5.99
C ASP A 69 -3.47 -14.67 -6.67
N ILE A 70 -3.80 -13.47 -6.19
CA ILE A 70 -3.10 -12.25 -6.56
C ILE A 70 -2.47 -11.61 -5.33
N ASN A 71 -1.27 -11.08 -5.50
CA ASN A 71 -0.56 -10.28 -4.53
C ASN A 71 -0.33 -8.88 -5.10
N PHE A 72 -0.64 -7.83 -4.34
CA PHE A 72 -0.30 -6.47 -4.73
C PHE A 72 0.19 -5.62 -3.57
N SER A 73 1.05 -4.65 -3.88
CA SER A 73 1.58 -3.69 -2.91
C SER A 73 0.89 -2.34 -3.02
N LEU A 74 0.88 -1.57 -1.92
CA LEU A 74 0.58 -0.14 -1.92
C LEU A 74 1.66 0.59 -1.14
N ILE A 75 2.40 1.43 -1.84
CA ILE A 75 3.57 2.16 -1.34
C ILE A 75 3.30 3.66 -1.52
N PRO A 76 2.95 4.41 -0.46
CA PRO A 76 2.73 5.86 -0.58
C PRO A 76 4.03 6.57 -0.96
N TYR A 77 3.95 7.66 -1.73
CA TYR A 77 5.10 8.50 -2.05
C TYR A 77 5.63 9.23 -0.82
N PHE A 78 4.72 9.64 0.08
CA PHE A 78 5.05 10.20 1.38
C PHE A 78 4.89 9.12 2.48
N PRO A 79 5.99 8.59 3.05
CA PRO A 79 5.92 7.43 3.94
C PRO A 79 4.94 7.54 5.13
N PRO A 80 4.79 8.69 5.80
CA PRO A 80 3.81 8.84 6.90
C PRO A 80 2.35 8.65 6.50
N ASP A 81 2.00 8.77 5.20
CA ASP A 81 0.62 8.53 4.74
C ASP A 81 0.19 7.06 4.87
N ILE A 82 1.12 6.14 5.15
CA ILE A 82 0.81 4.74 5.42
C ILE A 82 -0.20 4.58 6.57
N GLU A 83 -0.13 5.43 7.60
CA GLU A 83 -1.06 5.38 8.73
C GLU A 83 -2.48 5.80 8.34
N ARG A 84 -2.60 6.72 7.39
CA ARG A 84 -3.90 7.15 6.83
C ARG A 84 -4.44 6.09 5.87
N LEU A 85 -3.56 5.47 5.08
CA LEU A 85 -3.91 4.42 4.13
C LEU A 85 -4.42 3.15 4.83
N LYS A 86 -3.79 2.75 5.94
CA LYS A 86 -4.20 1.60 6.78
C LYS A 86 -5.64 1.71 7.28
N LYS A 87 -6.14 2.93 7.52
CA LYS A 87 -7.53 3.16 7.96
C LYS A 87 -8.56 2.91 6.83
N ILE A 88 -8.13 2.94 5.57
CA ILE A 88 -9.00 2.83 4.39
C ILE A 88 -8.92 1.45 3.76
N VAL A 89 -7.70 0.93 3.61
CA VAL A 89 -7.43 -0.35 2.94
C VAL A 89 -7.75 -1.48 3.90
N THR A 90 -9.05 -1.75 4.04
CA THR A 90 -9.60 -2.86 4.81
C THR A 90 -9.88 -4.05 3.89
N GLN A 91 -10.10 -5.23 4.47
CA GLN A 91 -10.47 -6.42 3.70
C GLN A 91 -11.72 -6.18 2.85
N GLU A 92 -12.74 -5.53 3.42
CA GLU A 92 -13.98 -5.18 2.71
C GLU A 92 -13.75 -4.20 1.56
N TRP A 93 -12.88 -3.21 1.76
CA TRP A 93 -12.50 -2.29 0.69
C TRP A 93 -11.82 -3.04 -0.45
N VAL A 94 -10.87 -3.93 -0.14
CA VAL A 94 -10.17 -4.74 -1.14
C VAL A 94 -11.16 -5.63 -1.90
N LYS A 95 -12.02 -6.39 -1.20
CA LYS A 95 -13.06 -7.24 -1.80
C LYS A 95 -13.95 -6.45 -2.76
N LYS A 96 -14.36 -5.24 -2.35
CA LYS A 96 -15.16 -4.34 -3.19
C LYS A 96 -14.42 -3.96 -4.47
N VAL A 97 -13.16 -3.58 -4.39
CA VAL A 97 -12.39 -3.16 -5.57
C VAL A 97 -12.18 -4.33 -6.54
N VAL A 98 -11.75 -5.49 -6.04
CA VAL A 98 -11.51 -6.67 -6.86
C VAL A 98 -12.79 -7.31 -7.36
N SER A 99 -13.96 -6.99 -6.81
CA SER A 99 -15.23 -7.55 -7.30
C SER A 99 -15.48 -7.28 -8.79
N SER A 100 -14.95 -6.17 -9.31
CA SER A 100 -15.01 -5.81 -10.73
C SER A 100 -14.36 -6.85 -11.65
N LEU A 101 -13.50 -7.71 -11.11
CA LEU A 101 -12.81 -8.77 -11.83
C LEU A 101 -13.72 -9.94 -12.22
N LEU A 102 -14.82 -10.13 -11.50
CA LEU A 102 -15.70 -11.29 -11.63
C LEU A 102 -17.04 -10.94 -12.30
N ASN A 103 -17.13 -9.81 -12.99
CA ASN A 103 -18.35 -9.44 -13.71
C ASN A 103 -18.51 -10.36 -14.94
N PRO A 104 -19.57 -11.21 -14.99
CA PRO A 104 -19.75 -12.16 -16.08
C PRO A 104 -20.24 -11.48 -17.37
N SER A 105 -20.86 -10.30 -17.25
CA SER A 105 -21.39 -9.50 -18.36
C SER A 105 -20.92 -8.05 -18.26
N SER A 106 -20.93 -7.34 -19.40
CA SER A 106 -20.63 -5.90 -19.45
C SER A 106 -21.71 -5.04 -18.79
N PHE A 107 -22.92 -5.60 -18.60
CA PHE A 107 -24.08 -4.92 -18.01
C PHE A 107 -24.75 -5.85 -17.00
N PRO A 108 -24.16 -6.02 -15.80
CA PRO A 108 -24.72 -6.90 -14.79
C PRO A 108 -26.03 -6.32 -14.21
N THR A 109 -27.00 -7.20 -13.97
CA THR A 109 -28.24 -6.87 -13.25
C THR A 109 -27.99 -6.77 -11.75
N SER A 110 -28.97 -6.26 -10.98
CA SER A 110 -28.87 -6.22 -9.52
C SER A 110 -28.65 -7.60 -8.90
N ASP A 111 -29.32 -8.62 -9.42
CA ASP A 111 -29.21 -10.00 -8.95
C ASP A 111 -27.81 -10.57 -9.24
N ASP A 112 -27.24 -10.28 -10.42
CA ASP A 112 -25.86 -10.67 -10.78
C ASP A 112 -24.84 -10.08 -9.81
N ILE A 113 -25.02 -8.79 -9.45
CA ILE A 113 -24.13 -8.10 -8.51
C ILE A 113 -24.22 -8.71 -7.11
N GLU A 114 -25.43 -9.03 -6.65
CA GLU A 114 -25.64 -9.65 -5.35
C GLU A 114 -25.03 -11.05 -5.28
N GLN A 115 -25.29 -11.89 -6.28
CA GLN A 115 -24.72 -13.24 -6.35
C GLN A 115 -23.20 -13.23 -6.41
N ARG A 116 -22.61 -12.30 -7.18
CA ARG A 116 -21.16 -12.09 -7.25
C ARG A 116 -20.59 -11.65 -5.89
N ASN A 117 -21.21 -10.68 -5.23
CA ASN A 117 -20.73 -10.20 -3.92
C ASN A 117 -20.81 -11.30 -2.87
N LYS A 118 -21.88 -12.12 -2.90
CA LYS A 118 -22.02 -13.30 -2.05
C LYS A 118 -20.89 -14.29 -2.30
N TRP A 119 -20.63 -14.65 -3.56
CA TRP A 119 -19.55 -15.56 -3.91
C TRP A 119 -18.19 -15.06 -3.41
N ILE A 120 -17.87 -13.78 -3.59
CA ILE A 120 -16.64 -13.15 -3.08
C ILE A 120 -16.57 -13.24 -1.56
N SER A 121 -17.67 -12.97 -0.86
CA SER A 121 -17.68 -13.03 0.61
C SER A 121 -17.36 -14.43 1.13
N GLU A 122 -17.80 -15.48 0.42
CA GLU A 122 -17.66 -16.89 0.80
C GLU A 122 -16.33 -17.53 0.35
N HIS A 123 -15.79 -17.14 -0.81
CA HIS A 123 -14.66 -17.86 -1.44
C HIS A 123 -13.35 -17.06 -1.46
N VAL A 124 -13.42 -15.74 -1.31
CA VAL A 124 -12.25 -14.85 -1.40
C VAL A 124 -11.79 -14.46 0.00
N GLU A 125 -10.54 -14.81 0.29
CA GLU A 125 -9.83 -14.42 1.50
C GLU A 125 -8.88 -13.25 1.21
N VAL A 126 -8.84 -12.26 2.10
CA VAL A 126 -7.96 -11.10 1.97
C VAL A 126 -7.07 -10.99 3.20
N GLU A 127 -5.77 -11.05 2.96
CA GLU A 127 -4.73 -10.89 3.98
C GLU A 127 -3.98 -9.59 3.73
N ILE A 128 -3.83 -8.75 4.76
CA ILE A 128 -3.17 -7.45 4.66
C ILE A 128 -1.97 -7.42 5.59
N TYR A 129 -0.79 -7.26 5.02
CA TYR A 129 0.49 -7.25 5.71
C TYR A 129 1.12 -5.87 5.66
N GLU A 130 1.47 -5.32 6.82
CA GLU A 130 2.25 -4.10 6.92
C GLU A 130 3.74 -4.43 6.76
N VAL A 131 4.40 -3.78 5.79
CA VAL A 131 5.85 -3.88 5.58
C VAL A 131 6.50 -2.61 6.09
N ARG A 132 6.75 -2.58 7.40
CA ARG A 132 7.18 -1.37 8.13
C ARG A 132 8.46 -0.74 7.58
N GLY A 133 9.42 -1.53 7.11
CA GLY A 133 10.72 -1.03 6.65
C GLY A 133 10.66 -0.15 5.39
N ILE A 134 9.60 -0.27 4.58
CA ILE A 134 9.38 0.54 3.37
C ILE A 134 8.05 1.31 3.41
N HIS A 135 7.43 1.38 4.59
CA HIS A 135 6.15 2.06 4.81
C HIS A 135 5.05 1.66 3.82
N SER A 136 4.88 0.36 3.56
CA SER A 136 3.93 -0.13 2.56
C SER A 136 2.96 -1.17 3.11
N LEU A 137 1.87 -1.39 2.37
CA LEU A 137 0.99 -2.54 2.55
C LEU A 137 1.28 -3.56 1.46
N ASN A 138 1.32 -4.85 1.84
CA ASN A 138 1.28 -5.97 0.92
C ASN A 138 -0.02 -6.73 1.15
N ILE A 139 -0.83 -6.85 0.11
CA ILE A 139 -2.16 -7.44 0.17
C ILE A 139 -2.14 -8.72 -0.66
N VAL A 140 -2.56 -9.82 -0.05
CA VAL A 140 -2.78 -11.10 -0.72
C VAL A 140 -4.28 -11.32 -0.80
N VAL A 141 -4.77 -11.60 -2.00
CA VAL A 141 -6.17 -11.94 -2.25
C VAL A 141 -6.21 -13.33 -2.85
N ARG A 142 -6.82 -14.26 -2.13
CA ARG A 142 -6.91 -15.68 -2.51
C ARG A 142 -8.13 -15.94 -3.39
N ASN A 143 -8.00 -16.91 -4.30
CA ASN A 143 -9.10 -17.43 -5.13
C ASN A 143 -9.85 -16.34 -5.93
N ILE A 144 -9.14 -15.45 -6.62
CA ILE A 144 -9.73 -14.30 -7.31
C ILE A 144 -9.43 -14.25 -8.82
N LEU A 145 -8.53 -15.11 -9.32
CA LEU A 145 -8.09 -15.08 -10.72
C LEU A 145 -8.87 -16.04 -11.63
N ASP A 146 -9.97 -16.61 -11.16
CA ASP A 146 -10.84 -17.51 -11.94
C ASP A 146 -10.10 -18.79 -12.40
N GLY A 147 -9.44 -19.45 -11.46
CA GLY A 147 -8.62 -20.65 -11.68
C GLY A 147 -7.19 -20.34 -12.17
N GLY A 148 -6.76 -19.09 -12.10
CA GLY A 148 -5.42 -18.65 -12.49
C GLY A 148 -5.13 -18.72 -14.00
N VAL A 149 -3.87 -18.52 -14.38
CA VAL A 149 -3.43 -18.29 -15.77
C VAL A 149 -3.92 -19.34 -16.78
N ASN A 150 -3.99 -20.60 -16.37
CA ASN A 150 -4.31 -21.72 -17.27
C ASN A 150 -5.82 -21.87 -17.53
N CYS A 151 -6.66 -21.41 -16.60
CA CYS A 151 -8.11 -21.59 -16.65
C CYS A 151 -8.84 -20.28 -16.94
N SER A 152 -8.27 -19.16 -16.49
CA SER A 152 -8.89 -17.84 -16.55
C SER A 152 -9.21 -17.42 -17.98
N ARG A 153 -10.46 -16.99 -18.18
CA ARG A 153 -10.94 -16.46 -19.47
C ARG A 153 -10.76 -14.95 -19.59
N ARG A 154 -10.19 -14.31 -18.56
CA ARG A 154 -9.97 -12.87 -18.50
C ARG A 154 -8.95 -12.43 -19.54
N ILE A 155 -9.05 -11.18 -19.99
CA ILE A 155 -8.03 -10.58 -20.87
C ILE A 155 -6.67 -10.49 -20.17
N ASP A 156 -6.66 -10.14 -18.88
CA ASP A 156 -5.48 -10.13 -18.03
C ASP A 156 -5.49 -11.37 -17.11
N ARG A 157 -5.09 -12.50 -17.69
CA ARG A 157 -5.00 -13.81 -16.99
C ARG A 157 -3.96 -13.82 -15.87
N HIS A 158 -2.96 -12.95 -15.95
CA HIS A 158 -1.89 -12.85 -14.97
C HIS A 158 -2.16 -11.81 -13.88
N GLY A 159 -3.26 -11.05 -13.97
CA GLY A 159 -3.56 -9.97 -13.03
C GLY A 159 -2.50 -8.87 -12.97
N LYS A 160 -1.67 -8.70 -14.02
CA LYS A 160 -0.61 -7.67 -14.05
C LYS A 160 -1.18 -6.26 -14.09
N THR A 161 -2.36 -6.09 -14.67
CA THR A 161 -3.08 -4.81 -14.73
C THR A 161 -3.85 -4.51 -13.44
N LEU A 162 -3.86 -5.43 -12.46
CA LEU A 162 -4.59 -5.21 -11.22
C LEU A 162 -4.02 -4.01 -10.44
N SER A 163 -2.72 -3.75 -10.53
CA SER A 163 -2.12 -2.54 -9.94
C SER A 163 -2.84 -1.28 -10.43
N ASP A 164 -3.16 -1.21 -11.72
CA ASP A 164 -3.81 -0.03 -12.30
C ASP A 164 -5.27 0.06 -11.85
N LEU A 165 -5.98 -1.07 -11.71
CA LEU A 165 -7.35 -1.09 -11.16
C LEU A 165 -7.37 -0.51 -9.73
N ILE A 166 -6.39 -0.90 -8.91
CA ILE A 166 -6.24 -0.41 -7.53
C ILE A 166 -5.85 1.06 -7.55
N LEU A 167 -4.86 1.47 -8.34
CA LEU A 167 -4.38 2.86 -8.41
C LEU A 167 -5.46 3.82 -8.93
N CYS A 168 -6.39 3.36 -9.78
CA CYS A 168 -7.53 4.15 -10.24
C CYS A 168 -8.58 4.44 -9.15
N GLN A 169 -8.55 3.73 -8.01
CA GLN A 169 -9.53 3.93 -6.96
C GLN A 169 -9.36 5.29 -6.30
N LYS A 170 -10.47 6.02 -6.18
CA LYS A 170 -10.50 7.32 -5.49
C LYS A 170 -10.83 7.12 -4.02
N VAL A 171 -9.93 7.55 -3.15
CA VAL A 171 -10.07 7.43 -1.69
C VAL A 171 -10.03 8.81 -1.04
N LEU A 172 -10.71 8.92 0.12
CA LEU A 172 -10.65 10.10 0.99
C LEU A 172 -9.75 9.73 2.16
N LEU A 173 -8.59 10.38 2.27
CA LEU A 173 -7.66 10.11 3.33
C LEU A 173 -8.11 10.77 4.65
N PRO A 174 -8.21 10.04 5.76
CA PRO A 174 -8.52 10.63 7.06
C PRO A 174 -7.35 11.47 7.58
N LEU A 175 -7.64 12.33 8.56
CA LEU A 175 -6.64 13.02 9.37
C LEU A 175 -5.90 12.05 10.31
#